data_AF-A0A673HR55-F1
#
_entry.id   AF-A0A673HR55-F1
#
_cell.length_a   1.000
_cell.length_b   1.000
_cell.length_c   1.000
_cell.angle_alpha   90.00
_cell.angle_beta   90.00
_cell.angle_gamma   90.00
#
_symmetry.space_group_name_H-M   'P 1'
#
loop_
_entity.id
_entity.type
_entity.pdbx_description
1 polymer ?
#
loop_
_entity_poly.entity_id
_entity_poly.type
_entity_poly.pdbx_seq_one_letter_code
_entity_poly.pdbx_strand_id
1 'polypeptide(L)'
;MYSFKINSHVSFPLECLDLKPFLAKESPSQITTYDLLSVICHHGTAGSGHYIAYCQNVINGQWYEFDDQYVTEVHETVVQNAEAYVLFYRKSSEESVRERQKVVALANLKEPGLLQFYISREWLNKFNTFTEPGPITNHTFLCQHGGIPPTKYHYVDDLVVILPQNVWEYLYNRFGGGPAVNHLYVCAICQVEIETLAKRRKLEIDTFIKLNKEFQAEEAPTVILCISMQWFREWENFVKGKDNELPGPIDNSKIAVMKGGHIQLKQGADYGQISEETWQYLLSIYGGGPEIAVRQTISPPDTDTHGERKIEAETRAL
;
A
#
# COMPACT_ATOMS: atom_id res chain seq x y z
N MET A 1 -16.47 17.22 32.15
CA MET A 1 -17.37 16.15 31.67
C MET A 1 -17.13 14.97 32.60
N TYR A 2 -18.10 14.57 33.41
CA TYR A 2 -17.95 13.42 34.31
C TYR A 2 -18.18 12.13 33.51
N SER A 3 -17.24 11.19 33.56
CA SER A 3 -17.38 9.86 32.97
C SER A 3 -17.75 8.87 34.07
N PHE A 4 -18.72 7.98 33.83
CA PHE A 4 -19.20 7.00 34.80
C PHE A 4 -19.29 5.61 34.15
N LYS A 5 -18.75 4.58 34.83
CA LYS A 5 -18.83 3.18 34.38
C LYS A 5 -20.14 2.57 34.85
N ILE A 6 -20.91 1.98 33.93
CA ILE A 6 -22.09 1.20 34.28
C ILE A 6 -21.63 -0.20 34.69
N ASN A 7 -21.93 -0.59 35.93
CA ASN A 7 -21.53 -1.89 36.51
C ASN A 7 -22.64 -2.95 36.44
N SER A 8 -23.64 -2.76 35.58
CA SER A 8 -24.72 -3.73 35.39
C SER A 8 -24.15 -5.01 34.79
N HIS A 9 -24.43 -6.15 35.42
CA HIS A 9 -24.02 -7.45 34.89
C HIS A 9 -24.78 -7.75 33.59
N VAL A 10 -24.05 -8.14 32.55
CA VAL A 10 -24.60 -8.61 31.28
C VAL A 10 -24.29 -10.09 31.17
N SER A 11 -25.34 -10.91 31.09
CA SER A 11 -25.19 -12.33 30.82
C SER A 11 -24.98 -12.55 29.33
N PHE A 12 -24.00 -13.37 28.96
CA PHE A 12 -23.66 -13.68 27.58
C PHE A 12 -23.34 -15.18 27.43
N PRO A 13 -23.77 -15.83 26.33
CA PRO A 13 -23.47 -17.24 26.09
C PRO A 13 -22.04 -17.43 25.56
N LEU A 14 -21.36 -18.50 25.97
CA LEU A 14 -20.04 -18.84 25.42
C LEU A 14 -20.13 -19.46 24.02
N GLU A 15 -21.21 -20.18 23.73
CA GLU A 15 -21.43 -20.88 22.46
C GLU A 15 -22.85 -20.66 21.97
N CYS A 16 -23.09 -20.86 20.68
CA CYS A 16 -24.43 -20.85 20.07
C CYS A 16 -25.22 -19.55 20.30
N LEU A 17 -24.56 -18.38 20.33
CA LEU A 17 -25.25 -17.09 20.29
C LEU A 17 -25.97 -16.94 18.95
N ASP A 18 -27.30 -17.09 18.94
CA ASP A 18 -28.12 -16.93 17.75
C ASP A 18 -28.53 -15.45 17.55
N LEU A 19 -27.96 -14.81 16.54
CA LEU A 19 -28.30 -13.44 16.14
C LEU A 19 -29.37 -13.36 15.05
N LYS A 20 -29.87 -14.50 14.55
CA LYS A 20 -30.92 -14.55 13.52
C LYS A 20 -32.14 -13.66 13.81
N PRO A 21 -32.66 -13.58 15.06
CA PRO A 21 -33.83 -12.75 15.35
C PRO A 21 -33.61 -11.25 15.13
N PHE A 22 -32.35 -10.80 15.10
CA PHE A 22 -31.97 -9.40 14.97
C PHE A 22 -31.56 -9.02 13.54
N LEU A 23 -31.54 -9.98 12.60
CA LEU A 23 -31.20 -9.70 11.21
C LEU A 23 -32.39 -9.09 10.46
N ALA A 24 -32.07 -8.18 9.54
CA ALA A 24 -33.05 -7.72 8.56
C ALA A 24 -33.55 -8.90 7.71
N LYS A 25 -34.83 -8.87 7.32
CA LYS A 25 -35.45 -9.95 6.54
C LYS A 25 -34.72 -10.27 5.24
N GLU A 26 -34.14 -9.26 4.61
CA GLU A 26 -33.39 -9.37 3.35
C GLU A 26 -31.89 -9.68 3.55
N SER A 27 -31.48 -10.04 4.78
CA SER A 27 -30.08 -10.35 5.06
C SER A 27 -29.63 -11.59 4.28
N PRO A 28 -28.54 -11.50 3.51
CA PRO A 28 -28.01 -12.65 2.77
C PRO A 28 -27.29 -13.67 3.68
N SER A 29 -26.96 -13.29 4.92
CA SER A 29 -26.17 -14.13 5.84
C SER A 29 -26.93 -15.40 6.22
N GLN A 30 -26.40 -16.54 5.78
CA GLN A 30 -26.96 -17.85 6.12
C GLN A 30 -26.50 -18.32 7.52
N ILE A 31 -25.31 -17.89 7.92
CA ILE A 31 -24.72 -18.23 9.22
C ILE A 31 -25.01 -17.12 10.20
N THR A 32 -25.63 -17.49 11.32
CA THR A 32 -26.21 -16.55 12.30
C THR A 32 -25.87 -16.90 13.73
N THR A 33 -25.26 -18.06 13.95
CA THR A 33 -24.76 -18.57 15.21
C THR A 33 -23.30 -18.16 15.42
N TYR A 34 -22.97 -17.81 16.67
CA TYR A 34 -21.65 -17.35 17.04
C TYR A 34 -21.17 -18.00 18.34
N ASP A 35 -19.87 -18.25 18.40
CA ASP A 35 -19.18 -18.73 19.61
C ASP A 35 -18.19 -17.67 20.08
N LEU A 36 -18.08 -17.50 21.39
CA LEU A 36 -17.22 -16.54 22.04
C LEU A 36 -15.76 -17.00 21.91
N LEU A 37 -14.90 -16.08 21.50
CA LEU A 37 -13.44 -16.29 21.41
C LEU A 37 -12.71 -15.67 22.60
N SER A 38 -13.11 -14.45 22.96
CA SER A 38 -12.47 -13.72 24.03
C SER A 38 -13.37 -12.66 24.67
N VAL A 39 -13.03 -12.31 25.90
CA VAL A 39 -13.68 -11.29 26.71
C VAL A 39 -12.60 -10.34 27.22
N ILE A 40 -12.75 -9.05 26.94
CA ILE A 40 -11.95 -8.01 27.59
C ILE A 40 -12.76 -7.49 28.77
N CYS A 41 -12.15 -7.53 29.95
CA CYS A 41 -12.73 -7.00 31.18
C CYS A 41 -12.00 -5.71 31.56
N HIS A 42 -12.74 -4.80 32.20
CA HIS A 42 -12.17 -3.59 32.75
C HIS A 42 -12.55 -3.47 34.22
N HIS A 43 -11.58 -3.56 35.11
CA HIS A 43 -11.76 -3.39 36.55
C HIS A 43 -11.51 -1.93 36.92
N GLY A 44 -12.30 -1.38 37.84
CA GLY A 44 -12.15 0.01 38.30
C GLY A 44 -13.18 0.98 37.70
N THR A 45 -12.81 2.24 37.66
CA THR A 45 -13.71 3.37 37.33
C THR A 45 -13.43 3.92 35.95
N ALA A 46 -14.29 4.80 35.45
CA ALA A 46 -14.06 5.44 34.16
C ALA A 46 -12.81 6.35 34.11
N GLY A 47 -12.26 6.76 35.26
CA GLY A 47 -11.05 7.60 35.34
C GLY A 47 -9.76 6.84 35.59
N SER A 48 -9.84 5.58 36.05
CA SER A 48 -8.69 4.74 36.34
C SER A 48 -9.16 3.31 36.54
N GLY A 49 -8.44 2.36 35.94
CA GLY A 49 -8.76 0.95 36.02
C GLY A 49 -7.67 0.07 35.43
N HIS A 50 -7.98 -1.21 35.34
CA HIS A 50 -7.09 -2.27 34.88
C HIS A 50 -7.80 -3.15 33.86
N TYR A 51 -7.12 -3.53 32.80
CA TYR A 51 -7.67 -4.38 31.75
C TYR A 51 -7.07 -5.77 31.83
N ILE A 52 -7.94 -6.78 31.75
CA ILE A 52 -7.53 -8.18 31.60
C ILE A 52 -8.31 -8.79 30.44
N ALA A 53 -7.83 -9.92 29.93
CA ALA A 53 -8.51 -10.65 28.87
C ALA A 53 -8.68 -12.13 29.22
N TYR A 54 -9.87 -12.67 28.96
CA TYR A 54 -10.09 -14.10 28.90
C TYR A 54 -10.10 -14.53 27.43
N CYS A 55 -9.27 -15.48 27.04
CA CYS A 55 -9.21 -15.97 25.66
C CYS A 55 -9.26 -17.50 25.63
N GLN A 56 -10.04 -18.06 24.70
CA GLN A 56 -10.02 -19.49 24.44
C GLN A 56 -8.83 -19.86 23.56
N ASN A 57 -8.06 -20.86 24.00
CA ASN A 57 -6.99 -21.43 23.20
C ASN A 57 -7.57 -22.40 22.16
N VAL A 58 -7.36 -22.12 20.88
CA VAL A 58 -7.93 -22.91 19.78
C VAL A 58 -7.33 -24.31 19.62
N ILE A 59 -6.18 -24.59 20.24
CA ILE A 59 -5.47 -25.87 20.13
C ILE A 59 -6.07 -26.90 21.10
N ASN A 60 -6.34 -26.49 22.34
CA ASN A 60 -6.84 -27.39 23.39
C ASN A 60 -8.28 -27.09 23.84
N GLY A 61 -8.88 -25.99 23.38
CA GLY A 61 -10.24 -25.57 23.73
C GLY A 61 -10.41 -24.96 25.12
N GLN A 62 -9.32 -24.78 25.88
CA GLN A 62 -9.36 -24.27 27.26
C GLN A 62 -9.33 -22.74 27.31
N TRP A 63 -9.86 -22.17 28.39
CA TRP A 63 -9.86 -20.73 28.64
C TRP A 63 -8.67 -20.31 29.49
N TYR A 64 -8.09 -19.18 29.15
CA TYR A 64 -6.99 -18.58 29.90
C TYR A 64 -7.29 -17.13 30.21
N GLU A 65 -6.98 -16.71 31.43
CA GLU A 65 -6.88 -15.33 31.85
C GLU A 65 -5.48 -14.80 31.52
N PHE A 66 -5.44 -13.64 30.86
CA PHE A 66 -4.25 -12.88 30.56
C PHE A 66 -4.33 -11.58 31.35
N ASP A 67 -3.51 -11.51 32.41
CA ASP A 67 -3.34 -10.35 33.28
C ASP A 67 -1.88 -9.88 33.18
N ASP A 68 -1.64 -8.94 32.28
CA ASP A 68 -0.32 -8.44 31.91
C ASP A 68 0.69 -9.57 31.62
N GLN A 69 1.60 -9.83 32.56
CA GLN A 69 2.65 -10.84 32.45
C GLN A 69 2.23 -12.23 32.92
N TYR A 70 1.03 -12.38 33.46
CA TYR A 70 0.51 -13.62 34.02
C TYR A 70 -0.53 -14.25 33.10
N VAL A 71 -0.38 -15.55 32.88
CA VAL A 71 -1.31 -16.36 32.10
C VAL A 71 -1.76 -17.53 32.96
N THR A 72 -3.06 -17.61 33.24
CA THR A 72 -3.64 -18.61 34.13
C THR A 72 -4.79 -19.34 33.44
N GLU A 73 -4.79 -20.67 33.46
CA GLU A 73 -5.93 -21.45 32.97
C GLU A 73 -7.14 -21.23 33.90
N VAL A 74 -8.32 -20.99 33.32
CA VAL A 74 -9.55 -20.74 34.06
C VAL A 74 -10.69 -21.60 33.52
N HIS A 75 -11.65 -21.92 34.39
CA HIS A 75 -12.86 -22.63 34.01
C HIS A 75 -13.85 -21.69 33.29
N GLU A 76 -14.65 -22.23 32.37
CA GLU A 76 -15.68 -21.50 31.60
C GLU A 76 -16.63 -20.67 32.47
N THR A 77 -16.97 -21.17 33.66
CA THR A 77 -17.83 -20.47 34.61
C THR A 77 -17.20 -19.17 35.13
N VAL A 78 -15.88 -19.05 35.16
CA VAL A 78 -15.19 -17.79 35.51
C VAL A 78 -15.45 -16.77 34.40
N VAL A 79 -15.30 -17.19 33.14
CA VAL A 79 -15.50 -16.35 31.96
C VAL A 79 -16.94 -15.87 31.85
N GLN A 80 -17.93 -16.76 32.06
CA GLN A 80 -19.36 -16.42 32.03
C GLN A 80 -19.77 -15.36 33.05
N ASN A 81 -19.07 -15.30 34.19
CA ASN A 81 -19.37 -14.38 35.28
C ASN A 81 -18.50 -13.12 35.26
N ALA A 82 -17.66 -12.93 34.23
CA ALA A 82 -16.74 -11.82 34.15
C ALA A 82 -17.46 -10.47 33.96
N GLU A 83 -16.84 -9.38 34.45
CA GLU A 83 -17.29 -8.00 34.17
C GLU A 83 -16.91 -7.60 32.74
N ALA A 84 -17.57 -8.23 31.77
CA ALA A 84 -17.28 -8.05 30.35
C ALA A 84 -17.49 -6.59 29.92
N TYR A 85 -16.47 -6.04 29.28
CA TYR A 85 -16.52 -4.74 28.62
C TYR A 85 -16.58 -4.88 27.09
N VAL A 86 -15.79 -5.80 26.52
CA VAL A 86 -15.81 -6.11 25.07
C VAL A 86 -15.86 -7.61 24.88
N LEU A 87 -16.76 -8.08 24.03
CA LEU A 87 -16.91 -9.50 23.69
C LEU A 87 -16.51 -9.71 22.22
N PHE A 88 -15.65 -10.68 21.96
CA PHE A 88 -15.28 -11.10 20.61
C PHE A 88 -15.92 -12.43 20.30
N TYR A 89 -16.84 -12.42 19.34
CA TYR A 89 -17.51 -13.61 18.82
C TYR A 89 -17.01 -13.96 17.43
N ARG A 90 -16.88 -15.25 17.13
CA ARG A 90 -16.71 -15.77 15.77
C ARG A 90 -18.00 -16.40 15.29
N LYS A 91 -18.29 -16.28 14.00
CA LYS A 91 -19.32 -17.10 13.36
C LYS A 91 -18.99 -18.58 13.56
N SER A 92 -20.02 -19.37 13.81
CA SER A 92 -19.92 -20.82 14.00
C SER A 92 -20.88 -21.53 13.06
N SER A 93 -20.39 -22.60 12.44
CA SER A 93 -21.19 -23.49 11.59
C SER A 93 -20.64 -24.91 11.68
N GLU A 94 -21.52 -25.87 11.96
CA GLU A 94 -21.17 -27.29 11.93
C GLU A 94 -20.54 -27.70 10.59
N GLU A 95 -21.02 -27.11 9.48
CA GLU A 95 -20.49 -27.38 8.15
C GLU A 95 -19.00 -27.01 8.09
N SER A 96 -18.62 -25.81 8.54
CA SER A 96 -17.22 -25.38 8.54
C SER A 96 -16.32 -26.27 9.41
N VAL A 97 -16.85 -26.82 10.51
CA VAL A 97 -16.13 -27.78 11.36
C VAL A 97 -15.93 -29.10 10.62
N ARG A 98 -16.97 -29.63 9.97
CA ARG A 98 -16.90 -30.86 9.17
C ARG A 98 -15.92 -30.72 8.00
N GLU A 99 -15.91 -29.57 7.32
CA GLU A 99 -14.97 -29.27 6.24
C GLU A 99 -13.51 -29.35 6.72
N ARG A 100 -13.19 -28.71 7.86
CA ARG A 100 -11.84 -28.76 8.45
C ARG A 100 -11.44 -30.17 8.86
N GLN A 101 -12.34 -30.91 9.53
CA GLN A 101 -12.10 -32.30 9.90
C GLN A 101 -11.85 -33.19 8.68
N LYS A 102 -12.59 -32.97 7.58
CA LYS A 102 -12.41 -33.69 6.33
C LYS A 102 -11.04 -33.43 5.72
N VAL A 103 -10.59 -32.17 5.69
CA VAL A 103 -9.25 -31.80 5.21
C VAL A 103 -8.15 -32.46 6.03
N VAL A 104 -8.26 -32.45 7.36
CA VAL A 104 -7.30 -33.12 8.25
C VAL A 104 -7.27 -34.64 8.00
N ALA A 105 -8.45 -35.26 7.86
CA ALA A 105 -8.54 -36.69 7.57
C ALA A 105 -7.90 -37.04 6.22
N LEU A 106 -8.16 -36.25 5.16
CA LEU A 106 -7.56 -36.43 3.83
C LEU A 106 -6.03 -36.27 3.86
N ALA A 107 -5.53 -35.27 4.59
CA ALA A 107 -4.10 -35.05 4.75
C ALA A 107 -3.39 -36.24 5.44
N ASN A 108 -4.08 -36.90 6.38
CA ASN A 108 -3.54 -38.05 7.12
C ASN A 108 -3.49 -39.35 6.31
N LEU A 109 -4.22 -39.46 5.20
CA LEU A 109 -4.19 -40.65 4.35
C LEU A 109 -2.82 -40.89 3.69
N LYS A 110 -1.95 -39.87 3.64
CA LYS A 110 -0.58 -39.94 3.05
C LYS A 110 -0.55 -40.64 1.69
N GLU A 111 -1.57 -40.41 0.87
CA GLU A 111 -1.60 -40.95 -0.48
C GLU A 111 -0.46 -40.36 -1.31
N PRO A 112 0.29 -41.19 -2.06
CA PRO A 112 1.35 -40.70 -2.93
C PRO A 112 0.73 -39.93 -4.10
N GLY A 113 0.65 -38.61 -3.96
CA GLY A 113 0.30 -37.71 -5.06
C GLY A 113 1.42 -37.66 -6.10
N LEU A 114 1.06 -37.63 -7.38
CA LEU A 114 2.02 -37.40 -8.48
C LEU A 114 2.41 -35.92 -8.57
N LEU A 115 1.56 -35.04 -8.04
CA LEU A 115 1.74 -33.59 -8.01
C LEU A 115 1.60 -33.06 -6.58
N GLN A 116 2.37 -32.00 -6.31
CA GLN A 116 2.21 -31.19 -5.11
C GLN A 116 1.54 -29.88 -5.50
N PHE A 117 0.69 -29.37 -4.62
CA PHE A 117 0.00 -28.09 -4.83
C PHE A 117 0.42 -27.09 -3.75
N TYR A 118 0.58 -25.83 -4.15
CA TYR A 118 0.90 -24.73 -3.26
C TYR A 118 -0.32 -23.83 -3.10
N ILE A 119 -0.63 -23.50 -1.86
CA ILE A 119 -1.71 -22.58 -1.51
C ILE A 119 -1.19 -21.45 -0.62
N SER A 120 -1.85 -20.30 -0.67
CA SER A 120 -1.58 -19.19 0.24
C SER A 120 -1.80 -19.59 1.69
N ARG A 121 -0.79 -19.38 2.53
CA ARG A 121 -0.87 -19.54 3.98
C ARG A 121 -1.95 -18.64 4.57
N GLU A 122 -2.11 -17.42 4.04
CA GLU A 122 -3.18 -16.51 4.47
C GLU A 122 -4.56 -17.11 4.21
N TRP A 123 -4.77 -17.71 3.03
CA TRP A 123 -6.05 -18.34 2.73
C TRP A 123 -6.29 -19.55 3.62
N LEU A 124 -5.27 -20.37 3.87
CA LEU A 124 -5.39 -21.50 4.78
C LEU A 124 -5.73 -21.05 6.22
N ASN A 125 -5.15 -19.94 6.67
CA ASN A 125 -5.49 -19.34 7.96
C ASN A 125 -6.96 -18.89 7.98
N LYS A 126 -7.46 -18.27 6.91
CA LYS A 126 -8.89 -17.95 6.78
C LYS A 126 -9.74 -19.21 6.82
N PHE A 127 -9.37 -20.28 6.11
CA PHE A 127 -10.09 -21.55 6.16
C PHE A 127 -10.17 -22.14 7.58
N ASN A 128 -9.07 -22.07 8.33
CA ASN A 128 -9.00 -22.59 9.70
C ASN A 128 -9.75 -21.74 10.73
N THR A 129 -9.97 -20.45 10.45
CA THR A 129 -10.54 -19.50 11.43
C THR A 129 -11.95 -19.05 11.07
N PHE A 130 -12.20 -18.73 9.80
CA PHE A 130 -13.45 -18.17 9.32
C PHE A 130 -14.40 -19.28 8.91
N THR A 131 -15.69 -19.03 9.11
CA THR A 131 -16.76 -19.91 8.63
C THR A 131 -16.94 -19.80 7.11
N GLU A 132 -16.58 -18.64 6.55
CA GLU A 132 -16.74 -18.30 5.15
C GLU A 132 -15.38 -17.78 4.61
N PRO A 133 -14.40 -18.66 4.33
CA PRO A 133 -13.06 -18.23 3.91
C PRO A 133 -13.01 -17.64 2.49
N GLY A 134 -14.08 -17.82 1.72
CA GLY A 134 -14.17 -17.40 0.32
C GLY A 134 -13.35 -18.31 -0.62
N PRO A 135 -13.32 -17.97 -1.92
CA PRO A 135 -12.59 -18.74 -2.92
C PRO A 135 -11.08 -18.73 -2.65
N ILE A 136 -10.39 -19.79 -3.07
CA ILE A 136 -8.94 -19.90 -2.94
C ILE A 136 -8.27 -18.77 -3.71
N THR A 137 -7.34 -18.07 -3.08
CA THR A 137 -6.55 -17.02 -3.72
C THR A 137 -5.07 -17.17 -3.40
N ASN A 138 -4.25 -17.13 -4.45
CA ASN A 138 -2.79 -17.27 -4.37
C ASN A 138 -2.04 -15.95 -4.64
N HIS A 139 -2.76 -14.83 -4.70
CA HIS A 139 -2.22 -13.49 -4.99
C HIS A 139 -1.28 -12.94 -3.90
N THR A 140 -1.25 -13.56 -2.73
CA THR A 140 -0.32 -13.20 -1.65
C THR A 140 1.13 -13.47 -2.05
N PHE A 141 1.37 -14.51 -2.84
CA PHE A 141 2.70 -14.89 -3.33
C PHE A 141 2.84 -14.86 -4.85
N LEU A 142 1.74 -14.82 -5.61
CA LEU A 142 1.77 -14.66 -7.07
C LEU A 142 1.56 -13.21 -7.50
N CYS A 143 2.26 -12.81 -8.57
CA CYS A 143 1.89 -11.63 -9.35
C CYS A 143 0.78 -11.96 -10.37
N GLN A 144 0.26 -10.93 -11.03
CA GLN A 144 -0.72 -11.07 -12.12
C GLN A 144 -0.23 -11.92 -13.30
N HIS A 145 1.08 -12.07 -13.48
CA HIS A 145 1.67 -12.91 -14.54
C HIS A 145 1.74 -14.40 -14.16
N GLY A 146 1.32 -14.77 -12.95
CA GLY A 146 1.29 -16.17 -12.49
C GLY A 146 2.61 -16.72 -11.92
N GLY A 147 3.67 -15.89 -11.87
CA GLY A 147 4.93 -16.21 -11.19
C GLY A 147 5.07 -15.49 -9.85
N ILE A 148 6.13 -15.81 -9.10
CA ILE A 148 6.44 -15.13 -7.83
C ILE A 148 7.14 -13.80 -8.13
N PRO A 149 6.69 -12.65 -7.58
CA PRO A 149 7.42 -11.40 -7.70
C PRO A 149 8.86 -11.58 -7.18
N PRO A 150 9.90 -11.07 -7.89
CA PRO A 150 11.29 -11.21 -7.44
C PRO A 150 11.54 -10.71 -6.01
N THR A 151 10.82 -9.66 -5.62
CA THR A 151 10.87 -9.09 -4.27
C THR A 151 10.37 -10.03 -3.18
N LYS A 152 9.49 -10.99 -3.52
CA LYS A 152 8.91 -11.96 -2.56
C LYS A 152 9.63 -13.31 -2.55
N TYR A 153 10.41 -13.61 -3.57
CA TYR A 153 10.94 -14.97 -3.81
C TYR A 153 11.78 -15.50 -2.65
N HIS A 154 12.57 -14.65 -2.00
CA HIS A 154 13.48 -15.04 -0.92
C HIS A 154 12.78 -15.46 0.39
N TYR A 155 11.48 -15.18 0.54
CA TYR A 155 10.67 -15.57 1.71
C TYR A 155 9.35 -16.24 1.29
N VAL A 156 9.30 -16.82 0.08
CA VAL A 156 8.06 -17.41 -0.44
C VAL A 156 7.56 -18.57 0.42
N ASP A 157 8.46 -19.32 1.06
CA ASP A 157 8.13 -20.45 1.94
C ASP A 157 7.30 -20.02 3.16
N ASP A 158 7.44 -18.77 3.61
CA ASP A 158 6.61 -18.20 4.67
C ASP A 158 5.19 -17.88 4.18
N LEU A 159 5.01 -17.70 2.88
CA LEU A 159 3.74 -17.32 2.27
C LEU A 159 2.93 -18.53 1.78
N VAL A 160 3.56 -19.68 1.54
CA VAL A 160 2.91 -20.86 0.95
C VAL A 160 2.76 -22.00 1.95
N VAL A 161 1.83 -22.91 1.63
CA VAL A 161 1.69 -24.22 2.27
C VAL A 161 1.55 -25.27 1.17
N ILE A 162 2.26 -26.39 1.34
CA ILE A 162 2.22 -27.53 0.42
C ILE A 162 1.05 -28.43 0.82
N LEU A 163 0.21 -28.76 -0.15
CA LEU A 163 -0.93 -29.66 0.01
C LEU A 163 -0.76 -30.93 -0.83
N PRO A 164 -1.14 -32.10 -0.28
CA PRO A 164 -1.37 -33.30 -1.08
C PRO A 164 -2.46 -33.08 -2.14
N GLN A 165 -2.38 -33.80 -3.25
CA GLN A 165 -3.30 -33.68 -4.38
C GLN A 165 -4.78 -33.88 -3.98
N ASN A 166 -5.07 -34.91 -3.18
CA ASN A 166 -6.44 -35.20 -2.72
C ASN A 166 -7.05 -34.06 -1.87
N VAL A 167 -6.23 -33.41 -1.04
CA VAL A 167 -6.63 -32.25 -0.24
C VAL A 167 -6.90 -31.05 -1.14
N TRP A 168 -6.01 -30.79 -2.11
CA TRP A 168 -6.19 -29.71 -3.07
C TRP A 168 -7.49 -29.88 -3.87
N GLU A 169 -7.72 -31.07 -4.46
CA GLU A 169 -8.91 -31.36 -5.26
C GLU A 169 -10.19 -31.14 -4.45
N TYR A 170 -10.21 -31.59 -3.19
CA TYR A 170 -11.33 -31.37 -2.29
C TYR A 170 -11.60 -29.88 -2.06
N LEU A 171 -10.57 -29.12 -1.65
CA LEU A 171 -10.69 -27.69 -1.37
C LEU A 171 -11.10 -26.90 -2.62
N TYR A 172 -10.50 -27.20 -3.77
CA TYR A 172 -10.82 -26.56 -5.03
C TYR A 172 -12.27 -26.84 -5.47
N ASN A 173 -12.73 -28.09 -5.37
CA ASN A 173 -14.11 -28.43 -5.71
C ASN A 173 -15.14 -27.77 -4.77
N ARG A 174 -14.77 -27.56 -3.50
CA ARG A 174 -15.68 -26.97 -2.49
C ARG A 174 -15.73 -25.45 -2.53
N PHE A 175 -14.58 -24.79 -2.68
CA PHE A 175 -14.44 -23.34 -2.54
C PHE A 175 -14.14 -22.63 -3.86
N GLY A 176 -13.69 -23.34 -4.89
CA GLY A 176 -13.27 -22.76 -6.17
C GLY A 176 -12.10 -21.78 -6.02
N GLY A 177 -11.98 -20.87 -6.97
CA GLY A 177 -10.93 -19.85 -7.01
C GLY A 177 -9.73 -20.29 -7.85
N GLY A 178 -8.53 -19.89 -7.42
CA GLY A 178 -7.28 -20.22 -8.09
C GLY A 178 -6.28 -19.06 -8.14
N PRO A 179 -5.26 -19.17 -9.01
CA PRO A 179 -4.96 -20.32 -9.87
C PRO A 179 -4.39 -21.51 -9.08
N ALA A 180 -4.50 -22.72 -9.65
CA ALA A 180 -3.78 -23.89 -9.16
C ALA A 180 -2.27 -23.69 -9.37
N VAL A 181 -1.46 -23.97 -8.34
CA VAL A 181 -0.01 -23.79 -8.40
C VAL A 181 0.66 -25.10 -8.06
N ASN A 182 1.39 -25.68 -9.00
CA ASN A 182 2.16 -26.91 -8.84
C ASN A 182 3.68 -26.69 -8.94
N HIS A 183 4.10 -25.50 -9.37
CA HIS A 183 5.49 -25.14 -9.52
C HIS A 183 5.71 -23.67 -9.17
N LEU A 184 6.73 -23.41 -8.35
CA LEU A 184 7.12 -22.08 -7.90
C LEU A 184 8.31 -21.59 -8.73
N TYR A 185 8.15 -20.45 -9.41
CA TYR A 185 9.21 -19.83 -10.21
C TYR A 185 9.18 -18.32 -10.08
N VAL A 186 10.36 -17.70 -10.19
CA VAL A 186 10.48 -16.24 -10.23
C VAL A 186 9.85 -15.71 -11.51
N CYS A 187 9.01 -14.68 -11.40
CA CYS A 187 8.42 -14.04 -12.55
C CYS A 187 9.47 -13.23 -13.34
N ALA A 188 9.83 -13.73 -14.53
CA ALA A 188 10.76 -13.05 -15.43
C ALA A 188 10.23 -11.69 -15.94
N ILE A 189 8.91 -11.56 -16.13
CA ILE A 189 8.30 -10.29 -16.58
C ILE A 189 8.50 -9.22 -15.50
N CYS A 190 8.15 -9.51 -14.25
CA CYS A 190 8.38 -8.59 -13.14
C CYS A 190 9.87 -8.29 -12.93
N GLN A 191 10.76 -9.26 -13.18
CA GLN A 191 12.21 -9.03 -13.12
C GLN A 191 12.65 -7.99 -14.16
N VAL A 192 12.20 -8.13 -15.41
CA VAL A 192 12.50 -7.17 -16.49
C VAL A 192 11.93 -5.78 -16.18
N GLU A 193 10.71 -5.70 -15.64
CA GLU A 193 10.10 -4.44 -15.24
C GLU A 193 10.92 -3.73 -14.14
N ILE A 194 11.33 -4.45 -13.11
CA ILE A 194 12.18 -3.92 -12.02
C ILE A 194 13.52 -3.42 -12.57
N GLU A 195 14.18 -4.20 -13.42
CA GLU A 195 15.47 -3.83 -14.02
C GLU A 195 15.34 -2.62 -14.96
N THR A 196 14.26 -2.57 -15.74
CA THR A 196 13.97 -1.45 -16.65
C THR A 196 13.73 -0.16 -15.86
N LEU A 197 12.95 -0.25 -14.77
CA LEU A 197 12.71 0.88 -13.89
C LEU A 197 13.99 1.35 -13.19
N ALA A 198 14.82 0.42 -12.71
CA ALA A 198 16.10 0.74 -12.11
C ALA A 198 17.06 1.43 -13.10
N LYS A 199 17.13 0.94 -14.35
CA LYS A 199 17.91 1.57 -15.42
C LYS A 199 17.41 2.98 -15.74
N ARG A 200 16.09 3.17 -15.81
CA ARG A 200 15.47 4.49 -16.01
C ARG A 200 15.85 5.46 -14.89
N ARG A 201 15.63 5.08 -13.63
CA ARG A 201 15.97 5.92 -12.47
C ARG A 201 17.44 6.32 -12.45
N LYS A 202 18.32 5.36 -12.76
CA LYS A 202 19.75 5.60 -12.85
C LYS A 202 20.12 6.58 -13.97
N LEU A 203 19.57 6.39 -15.16
CA LEU A 203 19.81 7.30 -16.28
C LEU A 203 19.34 8.73 -15.95
N GLU A 204 18.17 8.87 -15.33
CA GLU A 204 17.61 10.15 -14.93
C GLU A 204 18.48 10.89 -13.90
N ILE A 205 18.87 10.22 -12.82
CA ILE A 205 19.71 10.84 -11.79
C ILE A 205 21.12 11.15 -12.29
N ASP A 206 21.74 10.26 -13.08
CA ASP A 206 23.09 10.46 -13.63
C ASP A 206 23.11 11.66 -14.60
N THR A 207 22.09 11.77 -15.45
CA THR A 207 21.95 12.90 -16.39
C THR A 207 21.72 14.21 -15.64
N PHE A 208 20.83 14.22 -14.65
CA PHE A 208 20.59 15.41 -13.82
C PHE A 208 21.86 15.86 -13.08
N ILE A 209 22.59 14.93 -12.46
CA ILE A 209 23.84 15.26 -11.75
C ILE A 209 24.87 15.88 -12.71
N LYS A 210 24.99 15.33 -13.92
CA LYS A 210 25.88 15.87 -14.95
C LYS A 210 25.50 17.30 -15.32
N LEU A 211 24.24 17.53 -15.71
CA LEU A 211 23.76 18.85 -16.12
C LEU A 211 23.85 19.88 -14.98
N ASN A 212 23.51 19.48 -13.76
CA ASN A 212 23.63 20.35 -12.59
C ASN A 212 25.10 20.70 -12.31
N LYS A 213 26.05 19.76 -12.47
CA LYS A 213 27.48 20.06 -12.30
C LYS A 213 27.98 21.05 -13.36
N GLU A 214 27.53 20.92 -14.60
CA GLU A 214 27.85 21.85 -15.70
C GLU A 214 27.28 23.25 -15.39
N PHE A 215 26.03 23.34 -14.94
CA PHE A 215 25.40 24.61 -14.53
C PHE A 215 26.13 25.30 -13.37
N GLN A 216 26.54 24.54 -12.35
CA GLN A 216 27.30 25.11 -11.21
C GLN A 216 28.72 25.55 -11.59
N ALA A 217 29.27 25.07 -12.70
CA ALA A 217 30.58 25.48 -13.21
C ALA A 217 30.52 26.70 -14.13
N GLU A 218 29.32 27.12 -14.55
CA GLU A 218 29.12 28.27 -15.42
C GLU A 218 29.19 29.58 -14.61
N GLU A 219 30.14 30.45 -14.96
CA GLU A 219 30.37 31.70 -14.22
C GLU A 219 29.23 32.72 -14.39
N ALA A 220 28.54 32.71 -15.53
CA ALA A 220 27.53 33.71 -15.87
C ALA A 220 26.39 33.14 -16.74
N PRO A 221 25.50 32.29 -16.19
CA PRO A 221 24.39 31.70 -16.93
C PRO A 221 23.45 32.75 -17.50
N THR A 222 23.13 32.63 -18.79
CA THR A 222 22.26 33.54 -19.54
C THR A 222 20.78 33.31 -19.23
N VAL A 223 20.40 32.05 -18.96
CA VAL A 223 19.04 31.61 -18.63
C VAL A 223 19.06 30.81 -17.33
N ILE A 224 18.20 31.17 -16.38
CA ILE A 224 17.97 30.40 -15.14
C ILE A 224 16.47 30.17 -15.00
N LEU A 225 16.06 28.89 -15.00
CA LEU A 225 14.67 28.48 -14.90
C LEU A 225 14.33 27.99 -13.49
N CYS A 226 13.04 28.02 -13.16
CA CYS A 226 12.50 27.57 -11.88
C CYS A 226 11.86 26.20 -11.99
N ILE A 227 12.02 25.40 -10.95
CA ILE A 227 11.25 24.18 -10.73
C ILE A 227 10.64 24.16 -9.34
N SER A 228 9.38 23.77 -9.24
CA SER A 228 8.67 23.60 -7.97
C SER A 228 9.41 22.58 -7.08
N MET A 229 9.76 22.97 -5.85
CA MET A 229 10.39 22.05 -4.91
C MET A 229 9.45 20.93 -4.45
N GLN A 230 8.13 21.11 -4.59
CA GLN A 230 7.19 20.03 -4.35
C GLN A 230 7.39 18.90 -5.38
N TRP A 231 7.27 19.23 -6.66
CA TRP A 231 7.46 18.27 -7.76
C TRP A 231 8.89 17.70 -7.75
N PHE A 232 9.89 18.54 -7.49
CA PHE A 232 11.28 18.09 -7.44
C PHE A 232 11.52 17.07 -6.33
N ARG A 233 10.90 17.20 -5.15
CA ARG A 233 10.99 16.20 -4.07
C ARG A 233 10.32 14.88 -4.44
N GLU A 234 9.18 14.95 -5.14
CA GLU A 234 8.50 13.76 -5.67
C GLU A 234 9.40 13.03 -6.69
N TRP A 235 9.98 13.77 -7.63
CA TRP A 235 10.95 13.24 -8.59
C TRP A 235 12.20 12.68 -7.90
N GLU A 236 12.77 13.40 -6.93
CA GLU A 236 13.94 12.98 -6.17
C GLU A 236 13.68 11.65 -5.43
N ASN A 237 12.51 11.53 -4.80
CA ASN A 237 12.09 10.29 -4.12
C ASN A 237 11.94 9.13 -5.11
N PHE A 238 11.38 9.39 -6.30
CA PHE A 238 11.27 8.41 -7.37
C PHE A 238 12.64 7.92 -7.86
N VAL A 239 13.56 8.82 -8.27
CA VAL A 239 14.86 8.42 -8.82
C VAL A 239 15.78 7.78 -7.77
N LYS A 240 15.63 8.15 -6.49
CA LYS A 240 16.34 7.50 -5.36
C LYS A 240 15.68 6.19 -4.90
N GLY A 241 14.56 5.78 -5.50
CA GLY A 241 13.86 4.54 -5.17
C GLY A 241 13.20 4.53 -3.79
N LYS A 242 12.92 5.69 -3.21
CA LYS A 242 12.14 5.83 -1.97
C LYS A 242 10.64 5.67 -2.23
N ASP A 243 10.21 6.05 -3.43
CA ASP A 243 8.83 5.90 -3.91
C ASP A 243 8.83 5.19 -5.27
N ASN A 244 7.80 4.38 -5.50
CA ASN A 244 7.55 3.74 -6.79
C ASN A 244 6.55 4.51 -7.66
N GLU A 245 5.86 5.50 -7.11
CA GLU A 245 5.00 6.40 -7.87
C GLU A 245 5.82 7.36 -8.73
N LEU A 246 5.33 7.62 -9.94
CA LEU A 246 5.92 8.61 -10.85
C LEU A 246 5.47 10.01 -10.41
N PRO A 247 6.35 11.03 -10.44
CA PRO A 247 6.03 12.41 -10.03
C PRO A 247 5.01 13.14 -10.92
N GLY A 248 4.48 12.48 -11.96
CA GLY A 248 3.58 13.11 -12.94
C GLY A 248 4.24 14.25 -13.74
N PRO A 249 3.45 15.03 -14.50
CA PRO A 249 3.96 16.19 -15.23
C PRO A 249 4.51 17.27 -14.29
N ILE A 250 5.52 18.03 -14.75
CA ILE A 250 6.07 19.14 -13.98
C ILE A 250 4.96 20.15 -13.68
N ASP A 251 4.71 20.46 -12.41
CA ASP A 251 3.71 21.46 -11.99
C ASP A 251 4.36 22.64 -11.28
N ASN A 252 4.54 23.72 -12.04
CA ASN A 252 5.00 25.02 -11.55
C ASN A 252 3.84 25.97 -11.21
N SER A 253 2.57 25.54 -11.29
CA SER A 253 1.40 26.43 -11.10
C SER A 253 1.38 27.07 -9.71
N LYS A 254 1.85 26.35 -8.68
CA LYS A 254 1.92 26.86 -7.30
C LYS A 254 3.00 27.92 -7.08
N ILE A 255 4.01 27.95 -7.95
CA ILE A 255 5.10 28.93 -7.92
C ILE A 255 4.93 30.03 -8.98
N ALA A 256 3.86 29.97 -9.79
CA ALA A 256 3.55 30.93 -10.84
C ALA A 256 2.53 31.99 -10.39
N VAL A 257 2.67 33.21 -10.91
CA VAL A 257 1.63 34.27 -10.87
C VAL A 257 1.52 34.90 -12.25
N MET A 258 0.29 35.08 -12.74
CA MET A 258 0.02 35.85 -13.95
C MET A 258 -0.01 37.35 -13.61
N LYS A 259 0.88 38.14 -14.22
CA LYS A 259 0.87 39.61 -14.16
C LYS A 259 0.98 40.17 -15.57
N GLY A 260 -0.04 40.93 -15.99
CA GLY A 260 -0.02 41.61 -17.30
C GLY A 260 0.05 40.68 -18.52
N GLY A 261 -0.49 39.46 -18.43
CA GLY A 261 -0.43 38.47 -19.52
C GLY A 261 0.85 37.63 -19.59
N HIS A 262 1.83 37.91 -18.71
CA HIS A 262 3.07 37.13 -18.59
C HIS A 262 3.10 36.33 -17.28
N ILE A 263 3.68 35.13 -17.34
CA ILE A 263 3.90 34.28 -16.17
C ILE A 263 5.18 34.75 -15.48
N GLN A 264 5.08 35.04 -14.19
CA GLN A 264 6.21 35.43 -13.34
C GLN A 264 6.27 34.55 -12.10
N LEU A 265 7.46 34.46 -11.49
CA LEU A 265 7.66 33.76 -10.23
C LEU A 265 6.88 34.43 -9.09
N LYS A 266 6.18 33.61 -8.30
CA LYS A 266 5.49 34.03 -7.08
C LYS A 266 6.49 34.38 -5.99
N GLN A 267 6.35 35.55 -5.39
CA GLN A 267 7.21 35.97 -4.27
C GLN A 267 7.06 35.02 -3.07
N GLY A 268 8.18 34.55 -2.52
CA GLY A 268 8.21 33.62 -1.37
C GLY A 268 7.84 32.17 -1.72
N ALA A 269 7.77 31.81 -3.00
CA ALA A 269 7.56 30.42 -3.41
C ALA A 269 8.76 29.52 -3.09
N ASP A 270 8.49 28.23 -2.86
CA ASP A 270 9.51 27.19 -2.66
C ASP A 270 9.91 26.60 -4.02
N TYR A 271 11.02 27.09 -4.59
CA TYR A 271 11.50 26.70 -5.92
C TYR A 271 13.01 26.44 -5.91
N GLY A 272 13.43 25.55 -6.82
CA GLY A 272 14.83 25.32 -7.18
C GLY A 272 15.19 26.05 -8.48
N GLN A 273 16.48 26.38 -8.64
CA GLN A 273 17.02 26.95 -9.87
C GLN A 273 17.72 25.86 -10.67
N ILE A 274 17.43 25.81 -11.97
CA ILE A 274 18.00 24.83 -12.90
C ILE A 274 18.36 25.50 -14.22
N SER A 275 19.30 24.90 -14.96
CA SER A 275 19.67 25.36 -16.30
C SER A 275 18.57 25.10 -17.33
N GLU A 276 18.66 25.76 -18.48
CA GLU A 276 17.76 25.52 -19.61
C GLU A 276 17.84 24.06 -20.09
N GLU A 277 19.03 23.48 -20.17
CA GLU A 277 19.24 22.10 -20.57
C GLU A 277 18.61 21.11 -19.58
N THR A 278 18.72 21.40 -18.28
CA THR A 278 18.09 20.58 -17.23
C THR A 278 16.58 20.62 -17.34
N TRP A 279 16.00 21.79 -17.61
CA TRP A 279 14.56 21.95 -17.83
C TRP A 279 14.10 21.19 -19.08
N GLN A 280 14.77 21.38 -20.21
CA GLN A 280 14.42 20.67 -21.46
C GLN A 280 14.52 19.15 -21.30
N TYR A 281 15.53 18.67 -20.57
CA TYR A 281 15.67 17.25 -20.25
C TYR A 281 14.46 16.73 -19.46
N LEU A 282 14.11 17.36 -18.34
CA LEU A 282 12.99 16.93 -17.50
C LEU A 282 11.64 17.07 -18.25
N LEU A 283 11.47 18.16 -19.00
CA LEU A 283 10.29 18.41 -19.82
C LEU A 283 10.11 17.34 -20.91
N SER A 284 11.21 16.84 -21.50
CA SER A 284 11.14 15.78 -22.52
C SER A 284 10.62 14.44 -21.98
N ILE A 285 10.76 14.21 -20.67
CA ILE A 285 10.35 12.96 -20.01
C ILE A 285 8.96 13.12 -19.39
N TYR A 286 8.72 14.23 -18.70
CA TYR A 286 7.54 14.42 -17.85
C TYR A 286 6.50 15.37 -18.45
N GLY A 287 6.89 16.24 -19.38
CA GLY A 287 6.04 17.34 -19.85
C GLY A 287 5.65 18.29 -18.70
N GLY A 288 4.58 19.05 -18.90
CA GLY A 288 4.03 19.96 -17.89
C GLY A 288 4.45 21.42 -18.09
N GLY A 289 4.54 22.16 -17.00
CA GLY A 289 4.84 23.59 -16.97
C GLY A 289 4.15 24.31 -15.79
N PRO A 290 3.97 25.63 -15.86
CA PRO A 290 4.56 26.54 -16.86
C PRO A 290 6.07 26.72 -16.69
N GLU A 291 6.75 27.11 -17.77
CA GLU A 291 8.14 27.57 -17.73
C GLU A 291 8.22 28.95 -17.08
N ILE A 292 9.19 29.14 -16.17
CA ILE A 292 9.38 30.39 -15.44
C ILE A 292 10.88 30.68 -15.36
N ALA A 293 11.32 31.80 -15.94
CA ALA A 293 12.70 32.27 -15.86
C ALA A 293 12.88 33.29 -14.73
N VAL A 294 13.93 33.13 -13.92
CA VAL A 294 14.42 34.16 -12.98
C VAL A 294 15.38 35.11 -13.68
N ARG A 295 16.12 34.61 -14.67
CA ARG A 295 17.08 35.35 -15.47
C ARG A 295 16.94 34.92 -16.92
N GLN A 296 16.83 35.88 -17.83
CA GLN A 296 16.90 35.69 -19.28
C GLN A 296 17.47 36.97 -19.90
N THR A 297 18.71 36.93 -20.39
CA THR A 297 19.29 38.06 -21.13
C THR A 297 18.81 38.03 -22.58
N ILE A 298 17.95 38.98 -22.96
CA ILE A 298 17.52 39.18 -24.34
C ILE A 298 18.66 39.88 -25.09
N SER A 299 19.25 39.24 -26.10
CA SER A 299 20.11 39.94 -27.07
C SER A 299 19.27 41.01 -27.77
N PRO A 300 19.71 42.29 -27.84
CA PRO A 300 18.95 43.30 -28.57
C PRO A 300 18.81 42.89 -30.04
N PRO A 301 17.65 43.14 -30.68
CA PRO A 301 17.51 42.88 -32.11
C PRO A 301 18.55 43.73 -32.86
N ASP A 302 19.24 43.11 -33.83
CA ASP A 302 20.13 43.78 -34.76
C ASP A 302 19.41 45.01 -35.34
N THR A 303 19.76 46.20 -34.87
CA THR A 303 19.39 47.43 -35.56
C THR A 303 20.23 47.48 -36.82
N ASP A 304 19.62 47.09 -37.93
CA ASP A 304 20.09 47.32 -39.29
C ASP A 304 20.67 48.75 -39.41
N THR A 305 22.00 48.84 -39.45
CA THR A 305 22.71 50.03 -39.90
C THR A 305 22.54 50.16 -41.41
N HIS A 306 21.38 50.64 -41.85
CA HIS A 306 21.20 51.11 -43.22
C HIS A 306 20.27 52.33 -43.26
N GLY A 307 20.77 53.47 -42.79
CA GLY A 307 19.96 54.69 -42.75
C GLY A 307 20.69 56.02 -42.53
N GLU A 308 22.02 56.10 -42.66
CA GLU A 308 22.74 57.39 -42.50
C GLU A 308 23.81 57.58 -43.58
N ARG A 309 23.38 57.60 -44.85
CA ARG A 309 24.14 58.20 -45.97
C ARG A 309 23.20 58.83 -46.98
N LYS A 310 22.44 59.84 -46.55
CA LYS A 310 21.75 60.79 -47.45
C LYS A 310 21.14 61.94 -46.64
N ILE A 311 21.96 62.88 -46.17
CA ILE A 311 21.65 64.32 -45.98
C ILE A 311 23.03 64.97 -45.75
N GLU A 312 23.81 65.19 -46.81
CA GLU A 312 24.98 66.09 -46.75
C GLU A 312 25.38 66.62 -48.15
N ALA A 313 24.41 66.71 -49.07
CA ALA A 313 24.62 67.26 -50.39
C ALA A 313 23.39 68.05 -50.85
N GLU A 314 23.04 69.11 -50.12
CA GLU A 314 22.14 70.17 -50.60
C GLU A 314 22.14 71.39 -49.65
N THR A 315 23.32 71.97 -49.39
CA THR A 315 23.42 73.35 -48.87
C THR A 315 24.73 74.02 -49.29
N ARG A 316 24.96 74.07 -50.62
CA ARG A 316 25.95 74.98 -51.21
C ARG A 316 25.48 75.42 -52.60
N ALA A 317 24.34 76.07 -52.63
CA ALA A 317 23.88 76.91 -53.73
C ALA A 317 22.92 77.96 -53.14
N LEU A 318 23.51 79.06 -52.66
CA LEU A 318 23.01 80.44 -52.63
C LEU A 318 24.07 81.32 -51.94
#